data_AF-A0A7Z9TY28-F1
#
_entry.id   AF-A0A7Z9TY28-F1
#
_cell.length_a   1.000
_cell.length_b   1.000
_cell.length_c   1.000
_cell.angle_alpha   90.00
_cell.angle_beta   90.00
_cell.angle_gamma   90.00
#
_symmetry.space_group_name_H-M   'P 1'
#
loop_
_entity.id
_entity.type
_entity.pdbx_description
1 polymer ?
#
loop_
_entity_poly.entity_id
_entity_poly.type
_entity_poly.pdbx_seq_one_letter_code
_entity_poly.pdbx_strand_id
1 'polypeptide(L)'
;MECLQEAWQQDLELRLVRAIGEPRERFAEDHLRMLRAIRFSSRFEFSIDVDTAEAIRELSNELAGISRERIGEEIKKMLTHPNRGVAAWELQYLGLDRIILSEESCMNAPTRLGRLTTNSTYATALAAWILDRNGSEGAIFEVASHWREQLQLSNKVANSLEEILQIHQTLYAWESLGVAKQKRIASAIEFINALAIIQSEDRATFIYIKRCLSTLEKTGLAPERLIDGNELIKSGIQPSSALGDILEAVYDAQLEGTISNKKEAITLAIAIYRDLLDS
;
A
#
# COMPACT_ATOMS: atom_id res chain seq x y z
N MET A 1 42.55 -22.29 3.08
CA MET A 1 41.83 -21.32 3.95
C MET A 1 42.28 -19.88 3.67
N GLU A 2 43.57 -19.59 3.51
CA GLU A 2 44.06 -18.24 3.14
C GLU A 2 43.51 -17.72 1.81
N CYS A 3 43.48 -18.55 0.74
CA CYS A 3 42.96 -18.13 -0.57
C CYS A 3 41.45 -17.75 -0.57
N LEU A 4 40.64 -18.37 0.31
CA LEU A 4 39.25 -17.96 0.49
C LEU A 4 39.14 -16.67 1.30
N GLN A 5 40.10 -16.39 2.19
CA GLN A 5 40.09 -15.17 3.00
C GLN A 5 40.39 -13.92 2.18
N GLU A 6 41.31 -14.02 1.22
CA GLU A 6 41.65 -12.90 0.32
C GLU A 6 40.50 -12.58 -0.65
N ALA A 7 39.76 -13.60 -1.12
CA ALA A 7 38.68 -13.43 -2.07
C ALA A 7 37.46 -12.66 -1.51
N TRP A 8 37.01 -12.95 -0.28
CA TRP A 8 35.85 -12.22 0.28
C TRP A 8 36.19 -10.78 0.66
N GLN A 9 37.45 -10.49 1.03
CA GLN A 9 37.91 -9.13 1.31
C GLN A 9 37.84 -8.28 0.04
N GLN A 10 38.31 -8.84 -1.08
CA GLN A 10 38.23 -8.18 -2.38
C GLN A 10 36.77 -7.95 -2.81
N ASP A 11 35.87 -8.92 -2.59
CA ASP A 11 34.45 -8.74 -2.91
C ASP A 11 33.79 -7.65 -2.06
N LEU A 12 34.18 -7.49 -0.78
CA LEU A 12 33.72 -6.36 0.04
C LEU A 12 34.24 -5.01 -0.46
N GLU A 13 35.52 -4.94 -0.86
CA GLU A 13 36.11 -3.73 -1.44
C GLU A 13 35.42 -3.34 -2.75
N LEU A 14 35.09 -4.33 -3.59
CA LEU A 14 34.37 -4.16 -4.84
C LEU A 14 32.85 -4.00 -4.66
N ARG A 15 32.33 -4.12 -3.43
CA ARG A 15 30.89 -4.08 -3.13
C ARG A 15 30.12 -5.09 -3.98
N LEU A 16 30.54 -6.35 -3.94
CA LEU A 16 30.04 -7.42 -4.78
C LEU A 16 29.37 -8.52 -3.95
N VAL A 17 28.17 -8.95 -4.36
CA VAL A 17 27.51 -10.15 -3.86
C VAL A 17 27.82 -11.30 -4.81
N ARG A 18 28.62 -12.26 -4.35
CA ARG A 18 29.01 -13.47 -5.10
C ARG A 18 28.67 -14.73 -4.32
N ALA A 19 28.24 -15.78 -5.03
CA ALA A 19 28.07 -17.10 -4.43
C ALA A 19 29.42 -17.74 -4.05
N ILE A 20 29.49 -18.44 -2.92
CA ILE A 20 30.69 -19.17 -2.52
C ILE A 20 30.75 -20.50 -3.28
N GLY A 21 31.70 -20.65 -4.21
CA GLY A 21 31.80 -21.83 -5.08
C GLY A 21 31.05 -21.62 -6.41
N GLU A 22 30.57 -22.69 -7.03
CA GLU A 22 29.80 -22.61 -8.26
C GLU A 22 28.35 -22.14 -7.97
N PRO A 23 27.86 -21.04 -8.56
CA PRO A 23 26.56 -20.47 -8.21
C PRO A 23 25.35 -21.40 -8.39
N ARG A 24 25.30 -22.22 -9.45
CA ARG A 24 24.17 -23.12 -9.73
C ARG A 24 24.06 -24.23 -8.68
N GLU A 25 25.18 -24.84 -8.29
CA GLU A 25 25.27 -25.82 -7.21
C GLU A 25 24.79 -25.21 -5.88
N ARG A 26 25.23 -23.97 -5.57
CA ARG A 26 24.81 -23.30 -4.34
C ARG A 26 23.33 -22.95 -4.33
N PHE A 27 22.74 -22.60 -5.46
CA PHE A 27 21.30 -22.35 -5.51
C PHE A 27 20.49 -23.65 -5.49
N ALA A 28 20.98 -24.73 -6.11
CA ALA A 28 20.33 -26.05 -6.05
C ALA A 28 20.22 -26.61 -4.62
N GLU A 29 21.15 -26.26 -3.72
CA GLU A 29 21.06 -26.60 -2.29
C GLU A 29 19.91 -25.87 -1.56
N ASP A 30 19.61 -24.62 -1.92
CA ASP A 30 18.55 -23.79 -1.31
C ASP A 30 18.21 -22.63 -2.25
N HIS A 31 17.17 -22.80 -3.07
CA HIS A 31 16.77 -21.80 -4.07
C HIS A 31 16.41 -20.44 -3.46
N LEU A 32 16.05 -20.38 -2.15
CA LEU A 32 15.79 -19.11 -1.46
C LEU A 32 17.04 -18.20 -1.44
N ARG A 33 18.25 -18.74 -1.61
CA ARG A 33 19.48 -17.96 -1.68
C ARG A 33 19.49 -16.94 -2.83
N MET A 34 18.73 -17.18 -3.90
CA MET A 34 18.57 -16.19 -4.98
C MET A 34 17.89 -14.90 -4.47
N LEU A 35 16.80 -15.02 -3.70
CA LEU A 35 16.15 -13.86 -3.07
C LEU A 35 17.05 -13.20 -2.03
N ARG A 36 17.82 -14.00 -1.29
CA ARG A 36 18.78 -13.46 -0.31
C ARG A 36 19.89 -12.67 -0.97
N ALA A 37 20.37 -13.09 -2.15
CA ALA A 37 21.37 -12.35 -2.92
C ALA A 37 20.85 -10.96 -3.31
N ILE A 38 19.64 -10.88 -3.86
CA ILE A 38 18.97 -9.60 -4.17
C ILE A 38 18.77 -8.75 -2.91
N ARG A 39 18.31 -9.36 -1.81
CA ARG A 39 18.15 -8.62 -0.55
C ARG A 39 19.48 -8.07 -0.04
N PHE A 40 20.58 -8.80 -0.16
CA PHE A 40 21.89 -8.30 0.25
C PHE A 40 22.42 -7.23 -0.70
N SER A 41 22.27 -7.42 -2.01
CA SER A 41 22.60 -6.45 -3.05
C SER A 41 21.95 -5.09 -2.76
N SER A 42 20.61 -5.06 -2.71
CA SER A 42 19.83 -3.86 -2.41
C SER A 42 20.06 -3.29 -1.01
N ARG A 43 20.22 -4.12 0.02
CA ARG A 43 20.43 -3.63 1.40
C ARG A 43 21.77 -2.93 1.57
N PHE A 44 22.82 -3.48 0.98
CA PHE A 44 24.19 -2.96 1.13
C PHE A 44 24.63 -2.07 -0.04
N GLU A 45 23.77 -1.88 -1.05
CA GLU A 45 24.08 -1.13 -2.28
C GLU A 45 25.29 -1.74 -3.00
N PHE A 46 25.30 -3.07 -3.04
CA PHE A 46 26.30 -3.86 -3.73
C PHE A 46 25.78 -4.21 -5.13
N SER A 47 26.68 -4.63 -6.01
CA SER A 47 26.32 -5.25 -7.28
C SER A 47 26.29 -6.76 -7.12
N ILE A 48 25.52 -7.46 -7.95
CA ILE A 48 25.58 -8.93 -8.02
C ILE A 48 26.62 -9.33 -9.08
N ASP A 49 27.50 -10.26 -8.72
CA ASP A 49 28.48 -10.86 -9.62
C ASP A 49 27.82 -11.48 -10.86
N VAL A 50 28.50 -11.43 -12.01
CA VAL A 50 27.92 -11.80 -13.32
C VAL A 50 27.47 -13.27 -13.32
N ASP A 51 28.35 -14.19 -12.93
CA ASP A 51 28.05 -15.63 -12.91
C ASP A 51 26.93 -15.94 -11.91
N THR A 52 26.93 -15.22 -10.77
CA THR A 52 25.87 -15.30 -9.77
C THR A 52 24.53 -14.83 -10.33
N ALA A 53 24.50 -13.72 -11.06
CA ALA A 53 23.30 -13.18 -11.67
C ALA A 53 22.76 -14.06 -12.81
N GLU A 54 23.65 -14.66 -13.62
CA GLU A 54 23.27 -15.63 -14.65
C GLU A 54 22.61 -16.86 -14.05
N ALA A 55 23.22 -17.45 -13.01
CA ALA A 55 22.63 -18.59 -12.32
C ALA A 55 21.27 -18.27 -11.67
N ILE A 56 21.09 -17.05 -11.15
CA ILE A 56 19.78 -16.58 -10.66
C ILE A 56 18.73 -16.59 -11.78
N ARG A 57 19.07 -16.10 -12.98
CA ARG A 57 18.14 -16.08 -14.12
C ARG A 57 17.77 -17.49 -14.57
N GLU A 58 18.76 -18.36 -14.73
CA GLU A 58 18.55 -19.74 -15.19
C GLU A 58 17.70 -20.56 -14.22
N LEU A 59 17.97 -20.45 -12.92
CA LEU A 59 17.30 -21.24 -11.88
C LEU A 59 16.05 -20.56 -11.30
N SER A 60 15.65 -19.39 -11.81
CA SER A 60 14.52 -18.62 -11.30
C SER A 60 13.21 -19.42 -11.18
N ASN A 61 12.96 -20.37 -12.09
CA ASN A 61 11.78 -21.25 -12.05
C ASN A 61 11.75 -22.18 -10.82
N GLU A 62 12.92 -22.53 -10.29
CA GLU A 62 13.05 -23.43 -9.12
C GLU A 62 12.55 -22.78 -7.82
N LEU A 63 12.32 -21.46 -7.81
CA LEU A 63 11.63 -20.78 -6.72
C LEU A 63 10.21 -21.31 -6.51
N ALA A 64 9.58 -21.90 -7.52
CA ALA A 64 8.27 -22.54 -7.37
C ALA A 64 8.28 -23.70 -6.36
N GLY A 65 9.44 -24.29 -6.08
CA GLY A 65 9.62 -25.32 -5.05
C GLY A 65 9.79 -24.77 -3.62
N ILE A 66 9.87 -23.45 -3.44
CA ILE A 66 10.02 -22.80 -2.13
C ILE A 66 8.65 -22.40 -1.60
N SER A 67 8.43 -22.57 -0.29
CA SER A 67 7.16 -22.19 0.34
C SER A 67 6.89 -20.68 0.19
N ARG A 68 5.63 -20.33 -0.05
CA ARG A 68 5.20 -18.94 -0.24
C ARG A 68 5.47 -18.06 0.99
N GLU A 69 5.42 -18.62 2.19
CA GLU A 69 5.74 -17.91 3.44
C GLU A 69 7.21 -17.49 3.48
N ARG A 70 8.13 -18.38 3.05
CA ARG A 70 9.56 -18.07 3.01
C ARG A 70 9.87 -16.99 1.96
N ILE A 71 9.19 -17.05 0.81
CA ILE A 71 9.27 -16.02 -0.22
C ILE A 71 8.74 -14.70 0.33
N GLY A 72 7.53 -14.69 0.89
CA GLY A 72 6.88 -13.52 1.48
C GLY A 72 7.72 -12.84 2.56
N GLU A 73 8.40 -13.61 3.41
CA GLU A 73 9.31 -13.06 4.43
C GLU A 73 10.55 -12.38 3.83
N GLU A 74 11.13 -12.90 2.74
CA GLU A 74 12.24 -12.22 2.06
C GLU A 74 11.76 -10.95 1.33
N ILE A 75 10.59 -11.00 0.69
CA ILE A 75 9.97 -9.83 0.04
C ILE A 75 9.66 -8.73 1.04
N LYS A 76 9.09 -9.09 2.19
CA LYS A 76 8.82 -8.14 3.28
C LYS A 76 10.09 -7.45 3.78
N LYS A 77 11.18 -8.20 3.97
CA LYS A 77 12.48 -7.62 4.39
C LYS A 77 13.04 -6.65 3.35
N MET A 78 12.87 -6.93 2.06
CA MET A 78 13.30 -6.05 0.97
C MET A 78 12.43 -4.79 0.90
N LEU A 79 11.10 -4.94 0.91
CA LEU A 79 10.17 -3.84 0.70
C LEU A 79 10.00 -2.91 1.92
N THR A 80 10.46 -3.34 3.10
CA THR A 80 10.52 -2.48 4.30
C THR A 80 11.86 -1.74 4.43
N HIS A 81 12.85 -2.03 3.58
CA HIS A 81 14.13 -1.33 3.57
C HIS A 81 14.07 0.00 2.78
N PRO A 82 14.86 1.03 3.08
CA PRO A 82 14.92 2.26 2.29
C PRO A 82 15.19 2.03 0.79
N ASN A 83 16.06 1.06 0.45
CA ASN A 83 16.41 0.71 -0.94
C ASN A 83 15.42 -0.26 -1.61
N ARG A 84 14.16 -0.28 -1.17
CA ARG A 84 13.09 -1.15 -1.69
C ARG A 84 12.87 -1.04 -3.20
N GLY A 85 13.03 0.15 -3.78
CA GLY A 85 12.93 0.34 -5.24
C GLY A 85 14.02 -0.43 -6.00
N VAL A 86 15.25 -0.44 -5.48
CA VAL A 86 16.35 -1.22 -6.07
C VAL A 86 16.04 -2.71 -5.99
N ALA A 87 15.57 -3.19 -4.85
CA ALA A 87 15.20 -4.60 -4.69
C ALA A 87 14.10 -5.04 -5.68
N ALA A 88 13.03 -4.24 -5.80
CA ALA A 88 11.96 -4.51 -6.75
C ALA A 88 12.46 -4.51 -8.22
N TRP A 89 13.36 -3.58 -8.55
CA TRP A 89 13.97 -3.54 -9.88
C TRP A 89 14.82 -4.78 -10.16
N GLU A 90 15.65 -5.23 -9.21
CA GLU A 90 16.45 -6.44 -9.35
C GLU A 90 15.59 -7.71 -9.50
N LEU A 91 14.50 -7.81 -8.74
CA LEU A 91 13.54 -8.91 -8.88
C LEU A 91 12.94 -8.99 -10.28
N GLN A 92 12.57 -7.83 -10.85
CA GLN A 92 12.04 -7.71 -12.21
C GLN A 92 13.12 -7.98 -13.26
N TYR A 93 14.28 -7.34 -13.14
CA TYR A 93 15.38 -7.44 -14.09
C TYR A 93 15.97 -8.85 -14.20
N LEU A 94 16.00 -9.59 -13.10
CA LEU A 94 16.43 -10.99 -13.07
C LEU A 94 15.27 -11.97 -13.36
N GLY A 95 14.05 -11.46 -13.52
CA GLY A 95 12.86 -12.22 -13.91
C GLY A 95 12.32 -13.13 -12.81
N LEU A 96 12.62 -12.82 -11.55
CA LEU A 96 12.15 -13.58 -10.37
C LEU A 96 10.74 -13.18 -9.96
N ASP A 97 10.36 -11.92 -10.23
CA ASP A 97 9.03 -11.39 -9.97
C ASP A 97 7.92 -12.25 -10.59
N ARG A 98 8.15 -12.82 -11.79
CA ARG A 98 7.16 -13.67 -12.48
C ARG A 98 6.74 -14.89 -11.66
N ILE A 99 7.67 -15.51 -10.94
CA ILE A 99 7.42 -16.72 -10.15
C ILE A 99 6.89 -16.34 -8.77
N ILE A 100 7.46 -15.29 -8.16
CA ILE A 100 7.08 -14.79 -6.84
C ILE A 100 5.64 -14.27 -6.83
N LEU A 101 5.26 -13.55 -7.88
CA LEU A 101 3.96 -12.92 -8.02
C LEU A 101 3.03 -13.75 -8.91
N SER A 102 3.48 -14.85 -9.52
CA SER A 102 2.68 -15.65 -10.46
C SER A 102 2.00 -14.77 -11.54
N GLU A 103 2.78 -13.87 -12.13
CA GLU A 103 2.36 -12.85 -13.10
C GLU A 103 3.41 -12.78 -14.23
N GLU A 104 3.11 -12.06 -15.31
CA GLU A 104 4.16 -11.71 -16.28
C GLU A 104 5.17 -10.76 -15.64
N SER A 105 6.44 -10.94 -16.02
CA SER A 105 7.48 -10.00 -15.61
C SER A 105 7.28 -8.67 -16.32
N CYS A 106 7.59 -7.57 -15.64
CA CYS A 106 7.52 -6.23 -16.24
C CYS A 106 8.83 -5.48 -16.05
N MET A 107 9.16 -4.62 -17.01
CA MET A 107 10.35 -3.76 -16.96
C MET A 107 10.03 -2.32 -16.58
N ASN A 108 8.87 -2.09 -15.95
CA ASN A 108 8.48 -0.78 -15.45
C ASN A 108 9.34 -0.42 -14.24
N ALA A 109 9.96 0.76 -14.26
CA ALA A 109 10.80 1.22 -13.16
C ALA A 109 9.94 1.44 -11.89
N PRO A 110 10.30 0.86 -10.72
CA PRO A 110 9.57 0.98 -9.47
C PRO A 110 9.76 2.37 -8.83
N THR A 111 9.27 3.39 -9.53
CA THR A 111 9.54 4.81 -9.26
C THR A 111 8.80 5.29 -8.02
N ARG A 112 7.51 4.94 -7.88
CA ARG A 112 6.72 5.29 -6.68
C ARG A 112 7.33 4.62 -5.47
N LEU A 113 7.58 3.32 -5.57
CA LEU A 113 8.13 2.49 -4.50
C LEU A 113 9.50 3.02 -4.04
N GLY A 114 10.40 3.32 -4.98
CA GLY A 114 11.76 3.81 -4.69
C GLY A 114 11.81 5.21 -4.09
N ARG A 115 10.75 6.02 -4.25
CA ARG A 115 10.65 7.40 -3.73
C ARG A 115 9.84 7.51 -2.44
N LEU A 116 9.31 6.40 -1.93
CA LEU A 116 8.62 6.38 -0.64
C LEU A 116 9.57 6.80 0.49
N THR A 117 8.99 7.38 1.55
CA THR A 117 9.74 7.74 2.75
C THR A 117 10.20 6.48 3.50
N THR A 118 11.27 6.59 4.29
CA THR A 118 11.85 5.45 5.03
C THR A 118 10.88 4.79 6.00
N ASN A 119 9.93 5.55 6.54
CA ASN A 119 8.94 5.08 7.52
C ASN A 119 7.70 4.43 6.88
N SER A 120 7.68 4.31 5.55
CA SER A 120 6.53 3.74 4.84
C SER A 120 6.33 2.28 5.22
N THR A 121 5.08 1.93 5.53
CA THR A 121 4.71 0.58 5.95
C THR A 121 4.90 -0.44 4.82
N TYR A 122 4.84 -1.73 5.16
CA TYR A 122 4.87 -2.79 4.16
C TYR A 122 3.68 -2.72 3.19
N ALA A 123 2.48 -2.41 3.69
CA ALA A 123 1.29 -2.25 2.84
C ALA A 123 1.45 -1.07 1.87
N THR A 124 2.00 0.06 2.32
CA THR A 124 2.29 1.23 1.47
C THR A 124 3.29 0.88 0.36
N ALA A 125 4.32 0.10 0.69
CA ALA A 125 5.31 -0.35 -0.28
C ALA A 125 4.69 -1.28 -1.33
N LEU A 126 3.87 -2.24 -0.91
CA LEU A 126 3.14 -3.12 -1.84
C LEU A 126 2.22 -2.31 -2.76
N ALA A 127 1.44 -1.38 -2.21
CA ALA A 127 0.54 -0.52 -2.99
C ALA A 127 1.31 0.28 -4.05
N ALA A 128 2.42 0.92 -3.67
CA ALA A 128 3.26 1.65 -4.61
C ALA A 128 3.84 0.75 -5.70
N TRP A 129 4.23 -0.49 -5.36
CA TRP A 129 4.76 -1.43 -6.34
C TRP A 129 3.69 -1.94 -7.31
N ILE A 130 2.47 -2.23 -6.82
CA ILE A 130 1.31 -2.57 -7.67
C ILE A 130 1.06 -1.45 -8.68
N LEU A 131 1.05 -0.19 -8.23
CA LEU A 131 0.83 0.97 -9.09
C LEU A 131 1.98 1.20 -10.09
N ASP A 132 3.23 0.93 -9.71
CA ASP A 132 4.37 0.98 -10.64
C ASP A 132 4.28 -0.09 -11.73
N ARG A 133 3.78 -1.28 -11.40
CA ARG A 133 3.62 -2.38 -12.34
C ARG A 133 2.41 -2.21 -13.26
N ASN A 134 1.27 -1.75 -12.73
CA ASN A 134 -0.03 -1.81 -13.39
C ASN A 134 -0.65 -0.45 -13.73
N GLY A 135 -0.06 0.66 -13.28
CA GLY A 135 -0.69 1.98 -13.34
C GLY A 135 -1.85 2.13 -12.33
N SER A 136 -2.61 3.22 -12.45
CA SER A 136 -3.69 3.59 -11.51
C SER A 136 -5.09 3.19 -11.96
N GLU A 137 -5.26 2.88 -13.25
CA GLU A 137 -6.55 2.53 -13.89
C GLU A 137 -6.72 1.01 -14.12
N GLY A 138 -5.70 0.23 -13.78
CA GLY A 138 -5.73 -1.23 -13.94
C GLY A 138 -6.54 -1.96 -12.87
N ALA A 139 -6.55 -3.29 -12.97
CA ALA A 139 -7.15 -4.23 -12.02
C ALA A 139 -6.38 -4.31 -10.68
N ILE A 140 -6.10 -3.16 -10.05
CA ILE A 140 -5.19 -3.04 -8.90
C ILE A 140 -5.71 -3.79 -7.67
N PHE A 141 -7.03 -3.93 -7.52
CA PHE A 141 -7.65 -4.65 -6.40
C PHE A 141 -7.57 -6.16 -6.60
N GLU A 142 -7.76 -6.64 -7.83
CA GLU A 142 -7.53 -8.04 -8.19
C GLU A 142 -6.07 -8.43 -7.99
N VAL A 143 -5.14 -7.56 -8.39
CA VAL A 143 -3.69 -7.74 -8.14
C VAL A 143 -3.39 -7.76 -6.64
N ALA A 144 -3.96 -6.85 -5.85
CA ALA A 144 -3.76 -6.83 -4.40
C ALA A 144 -4.26 -8.12 -3.72
N SER A 145 -5.43 -8.62 -4.14
CA SER A 145 -5.98 -9.89 -3.68
C SER A 145 -5.09 -11.07 -4.07
N HIS A 146 -4.57 -11.08 -5.29
CA HIS A 146 -3.63 -12.10 -5.75
C HIS A 146 -2.32 -12.07 -4.96
N TRP A 147 -1.74 -10.88 -4.74
CA TRP A 147 -0.50 -10.72 -3.96
C TRP A 147 -0.66 -11.15 -2.51
N ARG A 148 -1.85 -10.99 -1.93
CA ARG A 148 -2.18 -11.56 -0.62
C ARG A 148 -1.92 -13.06 -0.57
N GLU A 149 -2.37 -13.79 -1.59
CA GLU A 149 -2.18 -15.24 -1.69
C GLU A 149 -0.74 -15.65 -2.03
N GLN A 150 -0.09 -14.90 -2.93
CA GLN A 150 1.28 -15.22 -3.34
C GLN A 150 2.31 -14.96 -2.24
N LEU A 151 2.14 -13.87 -1.49
CA LEU A 151 3.08 -13.43 -0.45
C LEU A 151 2.64 -13.83 0.97
N GLN A 152 1.53 -14.57 1.11
CA GLN A 152 0.96 -15.00 2.39
C GLN A 152 0.77 -13.82 3.37
N LEU A 153 0.14 -12.75 2.87
CA LEU A 153 -0.07 -11.53 3.66
C LEU A 153 -1.07 -11.79 4.79
N SER A 154 -0.80 -11.22 5.97
CA SER A 154 -1.77 -11.26 7.07
C SER A 154 -3.01 -10.41 6.72
N ASN A 155 -4.15 -10.73 7.33
CA ASN A 155 -5.39 -9.95 7.15
C ASN A 155 -5.18 -8.45 7.41
N LYS A 156 -4.38 -8.10 8.41
CA LYS A 156 -4.05 -6.70 8.71
C LYS A 156 -3.34 -6.01 7.54
N VAL A 157 -2.32 -6.67 6.96
CA VAL A 157 -1.56 -6.08 5.84
C VAL A 157 -2.41 -6.01 4.57
N ALA A 158 -3.19 -7.05 4.28
CA ALA A 158 -4.08 -7.08 3.12
C ALA A 158 -5.15 -5.98 3.19
N ASN A 159 -5.82 -5.82 4.34
CA ASN A 159 -6.83 -4.78 4.53
C ASN A 159 -6.21 -3.38 4.41
N SER A 160 -5.05 -3.13 5.02
CA SER A 160 -4.33 -1.86 4.84
C SER A 160 -3.95 -1.62 3.38
N LEU A 161 -3.50 -2.64 2.65
CA LEU A 161 -3.14 -2.53 1.23
C LEU A 161 -4.34 -2.10 0.39
N GLU A 162 -5.48 -2.78 0.53
CA GLU A 162 -6.71 -2.45 -0.19
C GLU A 162 -7.22 -1.04 0.16
N GLU A 163 -7.21 -0.66 1.43
CA GLU A 163 -7.62 0.68 1.88
C GLU A 163 -6.70 1.77 1.31
N ILE A 164 -5.38 1.55 1.29
CA ILE A 164 -4.42 2.50 0.68
C ILE A 164 -4.73 2.71 -0.80
N LEU A 165 -4.95 1.63 -1.57
CA LEU A 165 -5.27 1.71 -3.00
C LEU A 165 -6.60 2.43 -3.25
N GLN A 166 -7.62 2.14 -2.44
CA GLN A 166 -8.93 2.80 -2.53
C GLN A 166 -8.85 4.30 -2.23
N ILE A 167 -8.13 4.68 -1.16
CA ILE A 167 -7.93 6.10 -0.82
C ILE A 167 -7.14 6.76 -1.94
N HIS A 168 -6.04 6.16 -2.39
CA HIS A 168 -5.19 6.69 -3.46
C HIS A 168 -5.99 7.04 -4.73
N GLN A 169 -6.84 6.13 -5.23
CA GLN A 169 -7.72 6.43 -6.36
C GLN A 169 -8.68 7.59 -6.06
N THR A 170 -9.20 7.65 -4.84
CA THR A 170 -10.14 8.70 -4.44
C THR A 170 -9.47 10.07 -4.31
N LEU A 171 -8.18 10.13 -3.98
CA LEU A 171 -7.42 11.37 -3.89
C LEU A 171 -7.30 12.10 -5.24
N TYR A 172 -7.31 11.38 -6.36
CA TYR A 172 -7.34 12.01 -7.70
C TYR A 172 -8.66 12.71 -8.00
N ALA A 173 -9.75 12.30 -7.35
CA ALA A 173 -11.06 12.94 -7.46
C ALA A 173 -11.29 14.02 -6.38
N TRP A 174 -10.29 14.35 -5.56
CA TRP A 174 -10.43 15.13 -4.32
C TRP A 174 -11.25 16.42 -4.48
N GLU A 175 -10.97 17.21 -5.53
CA GLU A 175 -11.66 18.48 -5.79
C GLU A 175 -13.17 18.33 -6.01
N SER A 176 -13.58 17.21 -6.62
CA SER A 176 -14.99 16.92 -6.90
C SER A 176 -15.75 16.35 -5.70
N LEU A 177 -15.05 15.97 -4.63
CA LEU A 177 -15.66 15.39 -3.45
C LEU A 177 -16.30 16.49 -2.58
N GLY A 178 -17.49 16.20 -2.05
CA GLY A 178 -18.09 17.02 -0.99
C GLY A 178 -17.23 17.03 0.27
N VAL A 179 -17.36 18.10 1.07
CA VAL A 179 -16.56 18.32 2.29
C VAL A 179 -16.68 17.16 3.27
N ALA A 180 -17.86 16.57 3.43
CA ALA A 180 -18.06 15.39 4.28
C ALA A 180 -17.16 14.21 3.87
N LYS A 181 -17.12 13.90 2.57
CA LYS A 181 -16.30 12.80 2.04
C LYS A 181 -14.82 13.11 2.15
N GLN A 182 -14.39 14.34 1.87
CA GLN A 182 -13.01 14.78 2.08
C GLN A 182 -12.57 14.58 3.54
N LYS A 183 -13.40 15.02 4.50
CA LYS A 183 -13.14 14.88 5.93
C LYS A 183 -13.06 13.42 6.40
N ARG A 184 -13.99 12.58 5.92
CA ARG A 184 -13.98 11.12 6.19
C ARG A 184 -12.70 10.47 5.70
N ILE A 185 -12.29 10.75 4.46
CA ILE A 185 -11.06 10.21 3.87
C ILE A 185 -9.83 10.73 4.62
N ALA A 186 -9.77 12.03 4.93
CA ALA A 186 -8.67 12.64 5.68
C ALA A 186 -8.49 12.05 7.09
N SER A 187 -9.56 11.49 7.66
CA SER A 187 -9.55 10.86 8.98
C SER A 187 -9.29 9.35 8.94
N ALA A 188 -9.20 8.74 7.75
CA ALA A 188 -8.90 7.33 7.60
C ALA A 188 -7.46 7.03 8.05
N ILE A 189 -7.26 5.85 8.65
CA ILE A 189 -5.95 5.42 9.20
C ILE A 189 -4.89 5.42 8.10
N GLU A 190 -5.26 4.92 6.92
CA GLU A 190 -4.35 4.75 5.79
C GLU A 190 -4.21 6.00 4.90
N PHE A 191 -4.86 7.11 5.26
CA PHE A 191 -4.83 8.34 4.49
C PHE A 191 -3.40 8.85 4.23
N ILE A 192 -2.57 8.88 5.28
CA ILE A 192 -1.19 9.37 5.18
C ILE A 192 -0.33 8.45 4.28
N ASN A 193 -0.65 7.16 4.23
CA ASN A 193 0.06 6.18 3.43
C ASN A 193 -0.29 6.33 1.94
N ALA A 194 -1.57 6.49 1.62
CA ALA A 194 -2.01 6.83 0.27
C ALA A 194 -1.43 8.19 -0.20
N LEU A 195 -1.45 9.19 0.68
CA LEU A 195 -0.89 10.52 0.38
C LEU A 195 0.63 10.47 0.17
N ALA A 196 1.36 9.58 0.85
CA ALA A 196 2.79 9.37 0.62
C ALA A 196 3.10 8.80 -0.77
N ILE A 197 2.18 8.01 -1.35
CA ILE A 197 2.29 7.54 -2.73
C ILE A 197 2.04 8.71 -3.70
N ILE A 198 0.98 9.51 -3.48
CA ILE A 198 0.74 10.73 -4.28
C ILE A 198 1.98 11.64 -4.24
N GLN A 199 2.61 11.81 -3.08
CA GLN A 199 3.83 12.60 -2.93
C GLN A 199 4.98 12.09 -3.81
N SER A 200 5.08 10.78 -4.03
CA SER A 200 6.18 10.14 -4.75
C SER A 200 5.99 10.17 -6.28
N GLU A 201 4.76 10.35 -6.75
CA GLU A 201 4.39 10.40 -8.18
C GLU A 201 3.97 11.78 -8.70
N ASP A 202 3.14 12.52 -7.95
CA ASP A 202 2.51 13.78 -8.36
C ASP A 202 2.57 14.82 -7.24
N ARG A 203 3.62 15.62 -7.30
CA ARG A 203 3.89 16.67 -6.32
C ARG A 203 2.84 17.79 -6.36
N ALA A 204 2.21 18.05 -7.50
CA ALA A 204 1.22 19.13 -7.62
C ALA A 204 -0.07 18.73 -6.88
N THR A 205 -0.57 17.52 -7.13
CA THR A 205 -1.73 16.96 -6.44
C THR A 205 -1.48 16.82 -4.94
N PHE A 206 -0.29 16.34 -4.54
CA PHE A 206 0.10 16.29 -3.13
C PHE A 206 0.01 17.66 -2.43
N ILE A 207 0.61 18.70 -3.03
CA ILE A 207 0.61 20.06 -2.47
C ILE A 207 -0.82 20.61 -2.39
N TYR A 208 -1.63 20.38 -3.42
CA TYR A 208 -3.03 20.81 -3.45
C TYR A 208 -3.82 20.18 -2.29
N ILE A 209 -3.79 18.84 -2.16
CA ILE A 209 -4.51 18.14 -1.09
C ILE A 209 -4.02 18.61 0.28
N LYS A 210 -2.70 18.75 0.49
CA LYS A 210 -2.14 19.28 1.73
C LYS A 210 -2.65 20.68 2.09
N ARG A 211 -2.87 21.55 1.10
CA ARG A 211 -3.47 22.88 1.32
C ARG A 211 -4.95 22.75 1.73
N CYS A 212 -5.73 21.94 1.03
CA CYS A 212 -7.13 21.68 1.37
C CYS A 212 -7.28 21.15 2.80
N LEU A 213 -6.44 20.18 3.20
CA LEU A 213 -6.43 19.64 4.56
C LEU A 213 -6.23 20.72 5.62
N SER A 214 -5.30 21.66 5.41
CA SER A 214 -5.06 22.75 6.38
C SER A 214 -6.29 23.64 6.62
N THR A 215 -7.20 23.70 5.66
CA THR A 215 -8.49 24.38 5.80
C THR A 215 -9.51 23.50 6.51
N LEU A 216 -9.60 22.22 6.13
CA LEU A 216 -10.53 21.26 6.74
C LEU A 216 -10.25 21.05 8.23
N GLU A 217 -8.97 20.91 8.60
CA GLU A 217 -8.50 20.72 9.98
C GLU A 217 -8.98 21.83 10.93
N LYS A 218 -9.12 23.07 10.45
CA LYS A 218 -9.64 24.19 11.27
C LYS A 218 -11.08 23.99 11.72
N THR A 219 -11.84 23.17 11.00
CA THR A 219 -13.25 22.85 11.29
C THR A 219 -13.43 21.46 11.89
N GLY A 220 -12.34 20.74 12.17
CA GLY A 220 -12.34 19.35 12.60
C GLY A 220 -12.61 18.37 11.45
N LEU A 221 -11.85 17.26 11.44
CA LEU A 221 -11.96 16.21 10.40
C LEU A 221 -12.95 15.10 10.76
N ALA A 222 -13.11 14.78 12.05
CA ALA A 222 -14.05 13.78 12.54
C ALA A 222 -14.63 14.23 13.90
N PRO A 223 -15.53 15.23 13.93
CA PRO A 223 -16.23 15.60 15.16
C PRO A 223 -17.13 14.46 15.64
N GLU A 224 -17.36 14.36 16.96
CA GLU A 224 -18.37 13.43 17.50
C GLU A 224 -19.74 13.74 16.90
N ARG A 225 -20.53 12.71 16.58
CA ARG A 225 -21.86 12.88 16.02
C ARG A 225 -22.72 13.71 16.97
N LEU A 226 -23.41 14.72 16.43
CA LEU A 226 -24.32 15.56 17.21
C LEU A 226 -25.48 14.78 17.83
N ILE A 227 -25.85 13.66 17.20
CA ILE A 227 -26.91 12.77 17.61
C ILE A 227 -26.55 11.30 17.40
N ASP A 228 -27.17 10.43 18.20
CA ASP A 228 -27.12 8.99 18.05
C ASP A 228 -28.51 8.40 17.71
N GLY A 229 -28.58 7.08 17.47
CA GLY A 229 -29.84 6.42 17.13
C GLY A 229 -30.88 6.45 18.24
N ASN A 230 -30.47 6.48 19.51
CA ASN A 230 -31.41 6.55 20.63
C ASN A 230 -32.12 7.90 20.68
N GLU A 231 -31.41 8.96 20.33
CA GLU A 231 -31.93 10.31 20.26
C GLU A 231 -32.93 10.49 19.13
N LEU A 232 -32.71 9.84 17.98
CA LEU A 232 -33.69 9.77 16.90
C LEU A 232 -34.98 9.07 17.34
N ILE A 233 -34.85 7.92 18.02
CA ILE A 233 -36.01 7.16 18.52
C ILE A 233 -36.82 7.98 19.53
N LYS A 234 -36.14 8.64 20.48
CA LYS A 234 -36.78 9.54 21.45
C LYS A 234 -37.49 10.72 20.79
N SER A 235 -37.05 11.13 19.60
CA SER A 235 -37.63 12.24 18.84
C SER A 235 -38.81 11.80 17.94
N GLY A 236 -39.21 10.52 17.99
CA GLY A 236 -40.39 10.00 17.30
C GLY A 236 -40.13 9.24 16.01
N ILE A 237 -38.87 9.05 15.61
CA ILE A 237 -38.50 8.21 14.46
C ILE A 237 -38.58 6.74 14.86
N GLN A 238 -39.30 5.92 14.08
CA GLN A 238 -39.45 4.50 14.40
C GLN A 238 -38.17 3.71 14.05
N PRO A 239 -37.77 2.72 14.88
CA PRO A 239 -36.66 1.83 14.55
C PRO A 239 -36.91 1.12 13.21
N SER A 240 -36.02 1.35 12.24
CA SER A 240 -36.11 0.77 10.90
C SER A 240 -34.72 0.64 10.28
N SER A 241 -34.61 -0.10 9.16
CA SER A 241 -33.37 -0.19 8.38
C SER A 241 -32.90 1.17 7.86
N ALA A 242 -33.81 2.12 7.64
CA ALA A 242 -33.50 3.48 7.17
C ALA A 242 -32.87 4.38 8.25
N LEU A 243 -32.91 3.98 9.53
CA LEU A 243 -32.39 4.79 10.63
C LEU A 243 -30.86 5.00 10.53
N GLY A 244 -30.14 4.01 9.99
CA GLY A 244 -28.71 4.13 9.69
C GLY A 244 -28.44 5.19 8.62
N ASP A 245 -29.19 5.16 7.52
CA ASP A 245 -29.04 6.12 6.41
C ASP A 245 -29.35 7.55 6.85
N ILE A 246 -30.37 7.74 7.70
CA ILE A 246 -30.70 9.05 8.29
C ILE A 246 -29.54 9.55 9.18
N LEU A 247 -28.97 8.68 10.03
CA LEU A 247 -27.82 9.05 10.87
C LEU A 247 -26.61 9.45 10.03
N GLU A 248 -26.33 8.74 8.94
CA GLU A 248 -25.24 9.10 8.02
C GLU A 248 -25.51 10.43 7.32
N ALA A 249 -26.72 10.66 6.79
CA ALA A 249 -27.08 11.91 6.14
C ALA A 249 -26.98 13.13 7.09
N VAL A 250 -27.39 12.98 8.34
CA VAL A 250 -27.25 14.02 9.37
C VAL A 250 -25.77 14.24 9.72
N TYR A 251 -24.99 13.17 9.83
CA TYR A 251 -23.56 13.29 10.08
C TYR A 251 -22.82 13.97 8.92
N ASP A 252 -23.27 13.76 7.68
CA ASP A 252 -22.73 14.43 6.50
C ASP A 252 -23.01 15.94 6.52
N ALA A 253 -24.25 16.33 6.84
CA ALA A 253 -24.61 17.71 7.06
C ALA A 253 -23.77 18.37 8.17
N GLN A 254 -23.47 17.64 9.25
CA GLN A 254 -22.57 18.10 10.31
C GLN A 254 -21.15 18.31 9.79
N LEU A 255 -20.61 17.36 9.01
CA LEU A 255 -19.26 17.47 8.46
C LEU A 255 -19.12 18.65 7.49
N GLU A 256 -20.17 18.95 6.73
CA GLU A 256 -20.27 20.10 5.82
C GLU A 256 -20.46 21.43 6.55
N GLY A 257 -20.81 21.40 7.85
CA GLY A 257 -21.07 22.59 8.66
C GLY A 257 -22.42 23.24 8.37
N THR A 258 -23.35 22.54 7.70
CA THR A 258 -24.72 23.03 7.48
C THR A 258 -25.56 22.94 8.75
N ILE A 259 -25.18 22.06 9.67
CA ILE A 259 -25.69 21.97 11.04
C ILE A 259 -24.54 22.02 12.05
N SER A 260 -24.81 22.60 13.21
CA SER A 260 -23.80 22.90 14.24
C SER A 260 -24.19 22.43 15.63
N ASN A 261 -25.46 22.07 15.84
CA ASN A 261 -25.98 21.68 17.15
C ASN A 261 -27.03 20.58 17.05
N LYS A 262 -27.28 19.94 18.19
CA LYS A 262 -28.20 18.82 18.32
C LYS A 262 -29.63 19.12 17.89
N LYS A 263 -30.10 20.36 18.08
CA LYS A 263 -31.47 20.76 17.69
C LYS A 263 -31.62 20.78 16.17
N GLU A 264 -30.65 21.36 15.47
CA GLU A 264 -30.58 21.35 14.00
C GLU A 264 -30.49 19.92 13.46
N ALA A 265 -29.65 19.08 14.09
CA ALA A 265 -29.49 17.68 13.72
C ALA A 265 -30.81 16.88 13.81
N ILE A 266 -31.55 16.99 14.92
CA ILE A 266 -32.85 16.33 15.09
C ILE A 266 -33.86 16.86 14.07
N THR A 267 -33.86 18.16 13.81
CA THR A 267 -34.79 18.78 12.85
C THR A 267 -34.57 18.23 11.43
N LEU A 268 -33.31 18.17 11.00
CA LEU A 268 -32.93 17.59 9.71
C LEU A 268 -33.29 16.10 9.64
N ALA A 269 -33.01 15.33 10.69
CA ALA A 269 -33.34 13.91 10.73
C ALA A 269 -34.85 13.64 10.55
N ILE A 270 -35.70 14.44 11.21
CA ILE A 270 -37.15 14.35 11.08
C ILE A 270 -37.60 14.72 9.67
N ALA A 271 -36.97 15.72 9.03
CA ALA A 271 -37.29 16.09 7.66
C ALA A 271 -36.98 14.94 6.69
N ILE A 272 -35.78 14.37 6.75
CA ILE A 272 -35.37 13.23 5.91
C ILE A 272 -36.29 12.02 6.13
N TYR A 273 -36.65 11.73 7.38
CA TYR A 273 -37.55 10.63 7.70
C TYR A 273 -38.95 10.81 7.12
N ARG A 274 -39.47 12.05 7.08
CA ARG A 274 -40.77 12.34 6.47
C ARG A 274 -40.73 12.16 4.96
N ASP A 275 -39.70 12.67 4.31
CA ASP A 275 -39.53 12.52 2.85
C ASP A 275 -39.47 11.04 2.45
N LEU A 276 -38.87 10.17 3.28
CA LEU A 276 -38.82 8.71 3.09
C LEU A 276 -40.17 8.00 3.31
N LEU A 277 -41.08 8.57 4.09
CA LEU A 277 -42.43 8.01 4.31
C LEU A 277 -43.40 8.41 3.20
N ASP A 278 -43.15 9.56 2.56
CA ASP A 278 -43.96 10.11 1.48
C ASP A 278 -43.56 9.59 0.08
N SER A 279 -42.42 8.88 -0.02
CA SER A 279 -41.87 8.23 -1.22
C SER A 279 -42.20 6.74 -1.31
#